data_AF-A0A2N9HTA0-F1
#
_entry.id   AF-A0A2N9HTA0-F1
#
_cell.length_a   1.000
_cell.length_b   1.000
_cell.length_c   1.000
_cell.angle_alpha   90.00
_cell.angle_beta   90.00
_cell.angle_gamma   90.00
#
_symmetry.space_group_name_H-M   'P 1'
#
loop_
_entity.id
_entity.type
_entity.pdbx_description
1 polymer ?
#
loop_
_entity_poly.entity_id
_entity_poly.type
_entity_poly.pdbx_seq_one_letter_code
_entity_poly.pdbx_strand_id
1 'polypeptide(L)'
;MDRISELPEVVVQHILSFLPTKQVFQSTLLSTTWKHVWSTFPILRFDDSYLTLRSSESNKKRKHDFVENTLRSHRRKRLRINSFTLNVPCWVEDKSMSCVDSWIGFVVECDVQELILKFRWCNLESTCGYGDTNLPSLKKLSLTVVYANDQIIQNLVDGCPLIEYMRFSCCPGITTIKLSAGVSKLKAIEVACFDDLQRLNFEASNLHSLSISRKSELELILCKNLKQLMLFYVSITDKWLNDYLSRLQHLENLQIAYCSMLVRIKIRGHHLKSLQLRGNSTVEVKIDAPKLSKFSYYGDCATSLSLNPLALSEAIYDLTNNLNSPTYNPNTDVEKIEFLSKLTASQNTILTEYLLRVIATKYGVNSGGWSTKSTQGSHGCGLWRGISSGWPVFAQYVDLEVGVGDRIHFWIDRWCGDRPLKDVFPDLYACASNRQATIDSILIQSPSRSQSDWNVLFVQNFNDWEVGGVASFFEFLHSHTTFRDGGDGLCWRLKGNRVFDVRSFYLALSGKQPVAFPWKAIWGVHTLRRVSFFAWSTSWGRILTTDNLMRRGYQLAGW
;
A
#
# COMPACT_ATOMS: atom_id res chain seq x y z
N MET A 1 24.30 -21.34 -29.19
CA MET A 1 23.69 -20.59 -30.30
C MET A 1 22.79 -19.52 -29.72
N ASP A 2 23.05 -18.25 -30.03
CA ASP A 2 22.21 -17.13 -29.60
C ASP A 2 20.95 -17.07 -30.48
N ARG A 3 19.91 -17.81 -30.07
CA ARG A 3 18.61 -17.85 -30.75
C ARG A 3 17.85 -16.52 -30.70
N ILE A 4 18.27 -15.58 -29.85
CA ILE A 4 17.62 -14.27 -29.72
C ILE A 4 18.14 -13.33 -30.83
N SER A 5 19.41 -13.46 -31.23
CA SER A 5 19.97 -12.76 -32.40
C SER A 5 19.33 -13.13 -33.73
N GLU A 6 18.59 -14.25 -33.81
CA GLU A 6 17.86 -14.70 -35.01
C GLU A 6 16.47 -14.05 -35.14
N LEU A 7 15.98 -13.35 -34.12
CA LEU A 7 14.69 -12.67 -34.16
C LEU A 7 14.73 -11.42 -35.05
N PRO A 8 13.60 -11.04 -35.68
CA PRO A 8 13.50 -9.79 -36.42
C PRO A 8 13.86 -8.59 -35.55
N GLU A 9 14.58 -7.61 -36.11
CA GLU A 9 15.07 -6.43 -35.39
C GLU A 9 13.96 -5.72 -34.60
N VAL A 10 12.77 -5.60 -35.18
CA VAL A 10 11.59 -4.98 -34.53
C VAL A 10 11.19 -5.69 -33.24
N VAL A 11 11.30 -7.02 -33.19
CA VAL A 11 11.00 -7.82 -31.99
C VAL A 11 12.09 -7.62 -30.94
N VAL A 12 13.36 -7.58 -31.35
CA VAL A 12 14.48 -7.32 -30.44
C VAL A 12 14.37 -5.91 -29.85
N GLN A 13 14.06 -4.90 -30.67
CA GLN A 13 13.81 -3.53 -30.19
C GLN A 13 12.62 -3.47 -29.24
N HIS A 14 11.55 -4.23 -29.49
CA HIS A 14 10.42 -4.32 -28.57
C HIS A 14 10.84 -4.93 -27.22
N ILE A 15 11.61 -6.01 -27.20
CA ILE A 15 12.15 -6.61 -25.97
C ILE A 15 13.02 -5.60 -25.21
N LEU A 16 13.93 -4.93 -25.93
CA LEU A 16 14.84 -3.92 -25.35
C LEU A 16 14.08 -2.69 -24.81
N SER A 17 12.89 -2.38 -25.32
CA SER A 17 12.05 -1.27 -24.86
C SER A 17 11.61 -1.39 -23.39
N PHE A 18 11.63 -2.61 -22.83
CA PHE A 18 11.33 -2.88 -21.44
C PHE A 18 12.53 -2.69 -20.51
N LEU A 19 13.75 -2.58 -21.07
CA LEU A 19 14.98 -2.45 -20.29
C LEU A 19 15.42 -0.99 -20.17
N PRO A 20 16.08 -0.61 -19.06
CA PRO A 20 16.81 0.65 -18.98
C PRO A 20 17.89 0.73 -20.06
N THR A 21 18.06 1.89 -20.66
CA THR A 21 19.05 2.18 -21.73
C THR A 21 20.47 1.66 -21.42
N LYS A 22 20.84 1.49 -20.15
CA LYS A 22 22.17 1.07 -19.71
C LYS A 22 22.35 -0.41 -19.99
N GLN A 23 21.30 -1.18 -19.67
CA GLN A 23 21.24 -2.61 -19.94
C GLN A 23 21.12 -2.85 -21.45
N VAL A 24 20.36 -2.01 -22.15
CA VAL A 24 20.31 -2.03 -23.63
C VAL A 24 21.71 -1.79 -24.21
N PHE A 25 22.44 -0.78 -23.75
CA PHE A 25 23.82 -0.55 -24.21
C PHE A 25 24.77 -1.69 -23.84
N GLN A 26 24.66 -2.26 -22.64
CA GLN A 26 25.47 -3.42 -22.24
C GLN A 26 25.22 -4.64 -23.14
N SER A 27 24.01 -4.81 -23.68
CA SER A 27 23.70 -5.88 -24.63
C SER A 27 24.54 -5.79 -25.92
N THR A 28 25.07 -4.62 -26.27
CA THR A 28 25.97 -4.46 -27.44
C THR A 28 27.27 -5.26 -27.33
N LEU A 29 27.64 -5.70 -26.12
CA LEU A 29 28.80 -6.56 -25.88
C LEU A 29 28.53 -8.03 -26.25
N LEU A 30 27.27 -8.43 -26.41
CA LEU A 30 26.88 -9.82 -26.64
C LEU A 30 27.16 -10.25 -28.09
N SER A 31 26.91 -9.36 -29.06
CA SER A 31 27.15 -9.65 -30.48
C SER A 31 27.10 -8.38 -31.34
N THR A 32 27.64 -8.46 -32.57
CA THR A 32 27.55 -7.41 -33.58
C THR A 32 26.10 -7.07 -33.96
N THR A 33 25.20 -8.03 -33.89
CA THR A 33 23.76 -7.84 -34.14
C THR A 33 23.17 -6.91 -33.08
N TRP A 34 23.42 -7.16 -31.80
CA TRP A 34 22.94 -6.31 -30.70
C TRP A 34 23.54 -4.91 -30.73
N LYS A 35 24.80 -4.78 -31.17
CA LYS A 35 25.42 -3.48 -31.45
C LYS A 35 24.70 -2.73 -32.57
N HIS A 36 24.27 -3.43 -33.62
CA HIS A 36 23.46 -2.83 -34.69
C HIS A 36 22.10 -2.36 -34.16
N VAL A 37 21.38 -3.22 -33.42
CA VAL A 37 20.07 -2.92 -32.84
C VAL A 37 20.11 -1.71 -31.90
N TRP A 38 21.15 -1.57 -31.08
CA TRP A 38 21.34 -0.36 -30.27
C TRP A 38 21.50 0.90 -31.12
N SER A 39 22.23 0.78 -32.23
CA SER A 39 22.56 1.92 -33.09
C SER A 39 21.37 2.46 -33.90
N THR A 40 20.25 1.75 -33.90
CA THR A 40 18.96 2.06 -34.54
C THR A 40 17.82 2.20 -33.53
N PHE A 41 18.13 2.14 -32.24
CA PHE A 41 17.13 2.02 -31.17
C PHE A 41 16.33 3.31 -30.97
N PRO A 42 14.99 3.31 -31.13
CA PRO A 42 14.19 4.54 -31.18
C PRO A 42 13.80 5.12 -29.80
N ILE A 43 14.23 4.49 -28.70
CA ILE A 43 13.88 4.89 -27.32
C ILE A 43 15.17 5.20 -26.55
N LEU A 44 15.40 6.46 -26.22
CA LEU A 44 16.59 6.89 -25.51
C LEU A 44 16.21 7.43 -24.13
N ARG A 45 16.57 6.71 -23.06
CA ARG A 45 16.35 7.13 -21.67
C ARG A 45 17.65 7.31 -20.91
N PHE A 46 18.00 8.55 -20.60
CA PHE A 46 19.16 8.92 -19.80
C PHE A 46 18.68 9.39 -18.42
N ASP A 47 18.76 8.54 -17.40
CA ASP A 47 18.26 8.77 -16.03
C ASP A 47 19.36 9.12 -14.99
N ASP A 48 18.97 9.32 -13.72
CA ASP A 48 19.87 9.72 -12.63
C ASP A 48 20.99 8.70 -12.37
N SER A 49 20.74 7.42 -12.69
CA SER A 49 21.74 6.35 -12.54
C SER A 49 22.94 6.54 -13.48
N TYR A 50 22.78 7.35 -14.53
CA TYR A 50 23.87 7.77 -15.38
C TYR A 50 24.66 8.91 -14.82
N LEU A 51 24.07 9.89 -14.13
CA LEU A 51 24.75 11.15 -13.79
C LEU A 51 25.04 11.30 -12.29
N THR A 52 24.89 10.23 -11.50
CA THR A 52 25.10 10.20 -10.04
C THR A 52 26.32 10.99 -9.54
N LEU A 53 26.07 11.80 -8.51
CA LEU A 53 26.92 12.80 -7.88
C LEU A 53 28.24 12.33 -7.22
N ARG A 54 28.47 11.01 -7.08
CA ARG A 54 29.67 10.47 -6.40
C ARG A 54 30.81 10.07 -7.35
N SER A 55 30.70 10.36 -8.65
CA SER A 55 31.72 9.97 -9.62
C SER A 55 32.74 11.08 -9.86
N SER A 56 34.02 10.70 -9.99
CA SER A 56 35.12 11.59 -10.40
C SER A 56 34.78 12.42 -11.65
N GLU A 57 35.43 13.57 -11.82
CA GLU A 57 35.24 14.48 -12.97
C GLU A 57 35.44 13.76 -14.33
N SER A 58 36.39 12.82 -14.39
CA SER A 58 36.61 11.95 -15.54
C SER A 58 35.41 11.07 -15.91
N ASN A 59 34.64 10.62 -14.92
CA ASN A 59 33.45 9.81 -15.15
C ASN A 59 32.28 10.66 -15.63
N LYS A 60 32.13 11.89 -15.13
CA LYS A 60 31.12 12.84 -15.63
C LYS A 60 31.34 13.11 -17.12
N LYS A 61 32.56 13.46 -17.53
CA LYS A 61 32.91 13.71 -18.93
C LYS A 61 32.58 12.52 -19.84
N ARG A 62 32.94 11.28 -19.45
CA ARG A 62 32.60 10.06 -20.20
C ARG A 62 31.09 9.87 -20.40
N LYS A 63 30.28 10.26 -19.41
CA LYS A 63 28.82 10.16 -19.47
C LYS A 63 28.23 11.22 -20.42
N HIS A 64 28.76 12.45 -20.39
CA HIS A 64 28.41 13.50 -21.36
C HIS A 64 28.80 13.09 -22.79
N ASP A 65 30.03 12.61 -22.99
CA ASP A 65 30.52 12.12 -24.28
C ASP A 65 29.66 10.96 -24.79
N PHE A 66 29.15 10.10 -23.91
CA PHE A 66 28.26 9.01 -24.29
C PHE A 66 26.92 9.51 -24.84
N VAL A 67 26.27 10.47 -24.17
CA VAL A 67 25.02 11.09 -24.65
C VAL A 67 25.27 11.79 -25.98
N GLU A 68 26.28 12.65 -26.04
CA GLU A 68 26.68 13.40 -27.24
C GLU A 68 26.96 12.46 -28.42
N ASN A 69 27.77 11.41 -28.23
CA ASN A 69 28.10 10.47 -29.29
C ASN A 69 26.90 9.63 -29.75
N THR A 70 26.01 9.28 -28.82
CA THR A 70 24.76 8.56 -29.16
C THR A 70 23.86 9.44 -30.04
N LEU A 71 23.66 10.70 -29.65
CA LEU A 71 22.86 11.66 -30.42
C LEU A 71 23.50 11.98 -31.77
N ARG A 72 24.82 12.21 -31.81
CA ARG A 72 25.56 12.40 -33.08
C ARG A 72 25.45 11.18 -34.00
N SER A 73 25.47 9.97 -33.47
CA SER A 73 25.27 8.75 -34.27
C SER A 73 23.88 8.71 -34.89
N HIS A 74 22.85 9.04 -34.12
CA HIS A 74 21.47 9.12 -34.63
C HIS A 74 21.32 10.24 -35.66
N ARG A 75 21.97 11.39 -35.44
CA ARG A 75 22.03 12.51 -36.38
C ARG A 75 22.64 12.12 -37.71
N ARG A 76 23.80 11.45 -37.70
CA ARG A 76 24.49 10.99 -38.91
C ARG A 76 23.65 9.98 -39.71
N LYS A 77 22.87 9.15 -39.02
CA LYS A 77 22.04 8.11 -39.64
C LYS A 77 20.61 8.58 -39.96
N ARG A 78 20.23 9.82 -39.61
CA ARG A 78 18.87 10.37 -39.76
C ARG A 78 17.78 9.46 -39.19
N LEU A 79 18.06 8.89 -38.01
CA LEU A 79 17.14 7.97 -37.33
C LEU A 79 16.09 8.75 -36.56
N ARG A 80 14.84 8.27 -36.59
CA ARG A 80 13.74 8.87 -35.84
C ARG A 80 13.78 8.38 -34.39
N ILE A 81 13.73 9.32 -33.45
CA ILE A 81 13.62 9.02 -32.03
C ILE A 81 12.13 9.12 -31.68
N ASN A 82 11.55 8.06 -31.11
CA ASN A 82 10.15 8.06 -30.71
C ASN A 82 9.97 8.63 -29.30
N SER A 83 10.87 8.27 -28.39
CA SER A 83 10.78 8.64 -26.97
C SER A 83 12.16 9.04 -26.47
N PHE A 84 12.26 10.26 -25.95
CA PHE A 84 13.48 10.81 -25.37
C PHE A 84 13.23 11.20 -23.91
N THR A 85 14.03 10.64 -23.01
CA THR A 85 14.05 11.02 -21.59
C THR A 85 15.45 11.47 -21.21
N LEU A 86 15.54 12.67 -20.65
CA LEU A 86 16.79 13.22 -20.14
C LEU A 86 16.58 13.73 -18.72
N ASN A 87 17.34 13.15 -17.79
CA ASN A 87 17.42 13.61 -16.41
C ASN A 87 18.83 14.11 -16.12
N VAL A 88 19.00 15.40 -15.88
CA VAL A 88 20.29 16.01 -15.56
C VAL A 88 20.27 16.48 -14.09
N PRO A 89 21.07 15.86 -13.20
CA PRO A 89 21.19 16.32 -11.83
C PRO A 89 21.88 17.70 -11.82
N CYS A 90 21.51 18.49 -10.82
CA CYS A 90 22.06 19.83 -10.62
C CYS A 90 23.58 19.77 -10.39
N TRP A 91 24.27 20.90 -10.51
CA TRP A 91 25.72 21.10 -10.38
C TRP A 91 26.57 20.81 -11.64
N VAL A 92 26.01 21.04 -12.82
CA VAL A 92 26.84 21.28 -14.02
C VAL A 92 27.07 22.79 -14.08
N GLU A 93 28.27 23.32 -13.82
CA GLU A 93 29.27 23.43 -14.88
C GLU A 93 28.72 24.31 -16.02
N ASP A 94 28.85 25.64 -16.02
CA ASP A 94 28.31 26.53 -17.11
C ASP A 94 28.61 26.01 -18.52
N LYS A 95 29.79 25.39 -18.72
CA LYS A 95 30.19 24.79 -20.02
C LYS A 95 29.29 23.63 -20.47
N SER A 96 28.71 22.89 -19.54
CA SER A 96 27.85 21.74 -19.85
C SER A 96 26.39 22.12 -20.11
N MET A 97 25.97 23.35 -19.79
CA MET A 97 24.65 23.85 -20.18
C MET A 97 24.56 23.97 -21.72
N SER A 98 25.62 24.45 -22.38
CA SER A 98 25.69 24.51 -23.85
C SER A 98 25.50 23.14 -24.54
N CYS A 99 25.92 22.05 -23.89
CA CYS A 99 25.74 20.70 -24.42
C CYS A 99 24.27 20.27 -24.32
N VAL A 100 23.60 20.57 -23.20
CA VAL A 100 22.18 20.26 -23.02
C VAL A 100 21.33 21.02 -24.05
N ASP A 101 21.65 22.29 -24.31
CA ASP A 101 20.98 23.10 -25.33
C ASP A 101 21.13 22.45 -26.71
N SER A 102 22.35 22.01 -27.07
CA SER A 102 22.60 21.29 -28.31
C SER A 102 21.86 19.94 -28.39
N TRP A 103 21.70 19.23 -27.27
CA TRP A 103 20.95 17.98 -27.22
C TRP A 103 19.46 18.22 -27.44
N ILE A 104 18.90 19.24 -26.79
CA ILE A 104 17.49 19.63 -26.97
C ILE A 104 17.24 20.05 -28.41
N GLY A 105 18.11 20.88 -28.99
CA GLY A 105 18.00 21.28 -30.40
C GLY A 105 17.98 20.08 -31.35
N PHE A 106 18.84 19.07 -31.12
CA PHE A 106 18.81 17.84 -31.90
C PHE A 106 17.52 17.02 -31.69
N VAL A 107 17.01 16.96 -30.47
CA VAL A 107 15.74 16.25 -30.17
C VAL A 107 14.56 16.94 -30.85
N VAL A 108 14.58 18.27 -30.94
CA VAL A 108 13.60 19.05 -31.72
C VAL A 108 13.69 18.72 -33.21
N GLU A 109 14.90 18.65 -33.79
CA GLU A 109 15.12 18.21 -35.18
C GLU A 109 14.58 16.79 -35.46
N CYS A 110 14.53 15.91 -34.44
CA CYS A 110 14.11 14.51 -34.58
C CYS A 110 12.59 14.29 -34.60
N ASP A 111 11.78 15.34 -34.36
CA ASP A 111 10.31 15.27 -34.33
C ASP A 111 9.79 14.11 -33.45
N VAL A 112 10.19 14.14 -32.18
CA VAL A 112 9.89 13.10 -31.20
C VAL A 112 8.42 13.05 -30.80
N GLN A 113 7.91 11.86 -30.47
CA GLN A 113 6.51 11.70 -30.00
C GLN A 113 6.39 11.86 -28.47
N GLU A 114 7.42 11.50 -27.72
CA GLU A 114 7.46 11.64 -26.26
C GLU A 114 8.73 12.35 -25.82
N LEU A 115 8.58 13.44 -25.06
CA LEU A 115 9.67 14.24 -24.54
C LEU A 115 9.53 14.40 -23.03
N ILE A 116 10.46 13.80 -22.28
CA ILE A 116 10.51 13.88 -20.82
C ILE A 116 11.82 14.53 -20.42
N LEU A 117 11.73 15.74 -19.90
CA LEU A 117 12.86 16.54 -19.46
C LEU A 117 12.79 16.77 -17.95
N LYS A 118 13.81 16.32 -17.24
CA LYS A 118 13.97 16.50 -15.80
C LYS A 118 15.29 17.23 -15.59
N PHE A 119 15.23 18.53 -15.39
CA PHE A 119 16.41 19.36 -15.14
C PHE A 119 16.29 19.92 -13.75
N ARG A 120 17.33 19.85 -12.91
CA ARG A 120 17.31 20.65 -11.67
C ARG A 120 17.91 22.04 -11.97
N TRP A 121 17.07 23.08 -12.02
CA TRP A 121 17.46 24.49 -12.15
C TRP A 121 18.13 24.87 -13.49
N CYS A 122 17.71 24.30 -14.63
CA CYS A 122 18.14 24.77 -15.96
C CYS A 122 17.15 25.80 -16.53
N ASN A 123 17.68 26.84 -17.18
CA ASN A 123 16.89 27.84 -17.89
C ASN A 123 16.56 27.35 -19.31
N LEU A 124 15.27 27.18 -19.63
CA LEU A 124 14.86 26.86 -20.99
C LEU A 124 15.08 28.06 -21.93
N GLU A 125 15.20 29.29 -21.44
CA GLU A 125 15.45 30.49 -22.25
C GLU A 125 16.78 30.41 -23.02
N SER A 126 17.85 29.88 -22.42
CA SER A 126 19.16 29.75 -23.09
C SER A 126 19.16 28.70 -24.20
N THR A 127 18.31 27.68 -24.07
CA THR A 127 18.15 26.60 -25.06
C THR A 127 17.39 27.05 -26.32
N CYS A 128 16.62 28.14 -26.24
CA CYS A 128 15.63 28.56 -27.24
C CYS A 128 16.10 29.75 -28.12
N GLY A 129 17.41 29.99 -28.25
CA GLY A 129 17.96 31.03 -29.13
C GLY A 129 17.70 30.82 -30.63
N TYR A 130 17.05 29.71 -31.02
CA TYR A 130 16.54 29.44 -32.35
C TYR A 130 15.02 29.44 -32.29
N GLY A 131 14.41 30.45 -32.91
CA GLY A 131 12.97 30.52 -33.12
C GLY A 131 12.45 29.24 -33.78
N ASP A 132 11.23 28.86 -33.39
CA ASP A 132 10.49 27.67 -33.78
C ASP A 132 10.83 26.38 -32.99
N THR A 133 10.36 26.32 -31.75
CA THR A 133 10.17 25.08 -30.98
C THR A 133 8.94 24.30 -31.50
N ASN A 134 8.88 24.08 -32.81
CA ASN A 134 7.78 23.34 -33.42
C ASN A 134 8.06 21.83 -33.29
N LEU A 135 7.24 21.14 -32.51
CA LEU A 135 7.31 19.69 -32.28
C LEU A 135 5.98 19.07 -32.72
N PRO A 136 5.72 18.99 -34.04
CA PRO A 136 4.39 18.69 -34.56
C PRO A 136 3.91 17.28 -34.23
N SER A 137 4.81 16.30 -34.06
CA SER A 137 4.45 14.93 -33.69
C SER A 137 4.36 14.68 -32.19
N LEU A 138 4.62 15.68 -31.34
CA LEU A 138 4.69 15.48 -29.89
C LEU A 138 3.31 15.15 -29.29
N LYS A 139 3.24 14.03 -28.58
CA LYS A 139 2.05 13.54 -27.87
C LYS A 139 2.16 13.66 -26.36
N LYS A 140 3.37 13.56 -25.81
CA LYS A 140 3.60 13.65 -24.36
C LYS A 140 4.76 14.58 -24.04
N LEU A 141 4.49 15.56 -23.19
CA LEU A 141 5.49 16.48 -22.63
C LEU A 141 5.52 16.37 -21.11
N SER A 142 6.69 16.20 -20.52
CA SER A 142 6.88 16.27 -19.07
C SER A 142 8.10 17.11 -18.75
N LEU A 143 7.88 18.25 -18.09
CA LEU A 143 8.92 19.13 -17.58
C LEU A 143 8.97 19.04 -16.06
N THR A 144 10.15 18.85 -15.49
CA THR A 144 10.35 18.76 -14.04
C THR A 144 11.58 19.55 -13.60
N VAL A 145 11.40 20.51 -12.69
CA VAL A 145 12.41 21.41 -12.10
C VAL A 145 13.05 22.39 -13.12
N VAL A 146 12.32 22.71 -14.19
CA VAL A 146 12.80 23.52 -15.33
C VAL A 146 12.36 24.97 -15.20
N TYR A 147 13.27 25.93 -15.33
CA TYR A 147 12.88 27.34 -15.40
C TYR A 147 12.27 27.64 -16.77
N ALA A 148 11.01 28.06 -16.77
CA ALA A 148 10.27 28.41 -17.96
C ALA A 148 9.35 29.59 -17.61
N ASN A 149 9.27 30.57 -18.50
CA ASN A 149 8.33 31.68 -18.37
C ASN A 149 7.01 31.35 -19.11
N ASP A 150 6.00 32.18 -18.91
CA ASP A 150 4.68 31.98 -19.51
C ASP A 150 4.72 31.96 -21.06
N GLN A 151 5.64 32.72 -21.69
CA GLN A 151 5.79 32.79 -23.15
C GLN A 151 6.32 31.49 -23.75
N ILE A 152 7.28 30.84 -23.09
CA ILE A 152 7.82 29.54 -23.51
C ILE A 152 6.72 28.48 -23.48
N ILE A 153 5.87 28.51 -22.46
CA ILE A 153 4.74 27.59 -22.37
C ILE A 153 3.73 27.84 -23.50
N GLN A 154 3.42 29.10 -23.84
CA GLN A 154 2.57 29.39 -25.00
C GLN A 154 3.20 28.90 -26.30
N ASN A 155 4.48 29.15 -26.52
CA ASN A 155 5.18 28.68 -27.73
C ASN A 155 5.16 27.14 -27.84
N LEU A 156 5.34 26.43 -26.72
CA LEU A 156 5.25 24.97 -26.69
C LEU A 156 3.81 24.49 -26.95
N VAL A 157 2.82 25.20 -26.44
CA VAL A 157 1.39 24.91 -26.65
C VAL A 157 1.01 25.11 -28.12
N ASP A 158 1.48 26.18 -28.75
CA ASP A 158 1.22 26.52 -30.14
C ASP A 158 1.99 25.61 -31.11
N GLY A 159 3.22 25.21 -30.74
CA GLY A 159 4.09 24.34 -31.54
C GLY A 159 3.79 22.84 -31.44
N CYS A 160 2.85 22.40 -30.60
CA CYS A 160 2.57 20.97 -30.35
C CYS A 160 1.07 20.61 -30.52
N PRO A 161 0.52 20.62 -31.75
CA PRO A 161 -0.92 20.44 -31.99
C PRO A 161 -1.46 19.03 -31.68
N LEU A 162 -0.59 18.02 -31.59
CA LEU A 162 -0.96 16.62 -31.34
C LEU A 162 -0.84 16.19 -29.87
N ILE A 163 -0.57 17.12 -28.96
CA ILE A 163 -0.28 16.80 -27.57
C ILE A 163 -1.50 16.23 -26.83
N GLU A 164 -1.30 15.08 -26.19
CA GLU A 164 -2.32 14.34 -25.44
C GLU A 164 -2.09 14.42 -23.92
N TYR A 165 -0.84 14.62 -23.48
CA TYR A 165 -0.45 14.66 -22.07
C TYR A 165 0.61 15.74 -21.81
N MET A 166 0.38 16.56 -20.79
CA MET A 166 1.35 17.54 -20.28
C MET A 166 1.55 17.37 -18.77
N ARG A 167 2.81 17.34 -18.33
CA ARG A 167 3.17 17.42 -16.91
C ARG A 167 4.14 18.57 -16.68
N PHE A 168 3.84 19.42 -15.71
CA PHE A 168 4.74 20.46 -15.21
C PHE A 168 4.92 20.30 -13.71
N SER A 169 6.17 20.16 -13.25
CA SER A 169 6.49 19.99 -11.83
C SER A 169 7.64 20.89 -11.43
N CYS A 170 7.46 21.75 -10.42
CA CYS A 170 8.51 22.63 -9.89
C CYS A 170 9.14 23.54 -10.96
N CYS A 171 8.36 24.14 -11.86
CA CYS A 171 8.93 25.01 -12.90
C CYS A 171 8.87 26.49 -12.46
N PRO A 172 9.96 27.07 -11.91
CA PRO A 172 9.98 28.48 -11.50
C PRO A 172 9.83 29.42 -12.71
N GLY A 173 9.19 30.57 -12.51
CA GLY A 173 8.95 31.57 -13.56
C GLY A 173 7.60 31.44 -14.28
N ILE A 174 6.87 30.34 -14.10
CA ILE A 174 5.50 30.19 -14.63
C ILE A 174 4.52 30.84 -13.65
N THR A 175 3.91 31.95 -14.06
CA THR A 175 2.90 32.67 -13.27
C THR A 175 1.48 32.34 -13.72
N THR A 176 1.29 32.04 -15.01
CA THR A 176 -0.04 31.80 -15.59
C THR A 176 0.02 30.73 -16.68
N ILE A 177 -0.78 29.67 -16.53
CA ILE A 177 -0.96 28.68 -17.60
C ILE A 177 -2.33 28.92 -18.23
N LYS A 178 -2.31 29.39 -19.49
CA LYS A 178 -3.48 29.51 -20.36
C LYS A 178 -3.37 28.47 -21.45
N LEU A 179 -4.31 27.53 -21.52
CA LEU A 179 -4.43 26.64 -22.67
C LEU A 179 -5.63 27.09 -23.49
N SER A 180 -5.35 27.67 -24.65
CA SER A 180 -6.35 28.15 -25.61
C SER A 180 -6.90 26.98 -26.47
N ALA A 181 -7.84 27.29 -27.37
CA ALA A 181 -8.49 26.33 -28.27
C ALA A 181 -7.54 25.52 -29.19
N GLY A 182 -6.25 25.87 -29.28
CA GLY A 182 -5.26 25.14 -30.08
C GLY A 182 -5.00 23.70 -29.63
N VAL A 183 -5.23 23.37 -28.35
CA VAL A 183 -4.86 22.07 -27.77
C VAL A 183 -6.01 21.06 -27.82
N SER A 184 -6.57 20.84 -29.00
CA SER A 184 -7.78 20.03 -29.19
C SER A 184 -7.64 18.56 -28.77
N LYS A 185 -6.42 17.99 -28.73
CA LYS A 185 -6.19 16.57 -28.40
C LYS A 185 -5.78 16.31 -26.96
N LEU A 186 -5.63 17.35 -26.13
CA LEU A 186 -5.14 17.20 -24.76
C LEU A 186 -6.14 16.42 -23.91
N LYS A 187 -5.71 15.27 -23.37
CA LYS A 187 -6.52 14.39 -22.53
C LYS A 187 -6.22 14.56 -21.05
N ALA A 188 -4.97 14.87 -20.71
CA ALA A 188 -4.53 14.93 -19.33
C ALA A 188 -3.48 16.01 -19.08
N ILE A 189 -3.62 16.71 -17.96
CA ILE A 189 -2.63 17.67 -17.48
C ILE A 189 -2.33 17.47 -16.00
N GLU A 190 -1.05 17.55 -15.65
CA GLU A 190 -0.57 17.49 -14.28
C GLU A 190 0.31 18.70 -13.96
N VAL A 191 -0.02 19.42 -12.90
CA VAL A 191 0.66 20.65 -12.46
C VAL A 191 1.03 20.50 -10.99
N ALA A 192 2.32 20.54 -10.64
CA ALA A 192 2.80 20.32 -9.29
C ALA A 192 3.86 21.35 -8.81
N CYS A 193 3.78 21.76 -7.55
CA CYS A 193 4.81 22.47 -6.78
C CYS A 193 5.27 23.80 -7.39
N PHE A 194 4.34 24.72 -7.59
CA PHE A 194 4.64 26.09 -8.02
C PHE A 194 4.50 27.07 -6.86
N ASP A 195 5.56 27.81 -6.55
CA ASP A 195 5.46 28.92 -5.61
C ASP A 195 4.84 30.15 -6.30
N ASP A 196 5.20 30.42 -7.56
CA ASP A 196 4.86 31.66 -8.30
C ASP A 196 3.55 31.64 -9.10
N LEU A 197 2.95 30.47 -9.34
CA LEU A 197 1.74 30.35 -10.18
C LEU A 197 0.58 31.18 -9.60
N GLN A 198 -0.33 31.73 -10.39
CA GLN A 198 -1.46 32.52 -9.87
C GLN A 198 -2.77 32.07 -10.49
N ARG A 199 -2.75 31.78 -11.79
CA ARG A 199 -3.96 31.48 -12.56
C ARG A 199 -3.80 30.26 -13.44
N LEU A 200 -4.84 29.43 -13.47
CA LEU A 200 -4.98 28.28 -14.36
C LEU A 200 -6.28 28.43 -15.17
N ASN A 201 -6.16 28.71 -16.46
CA ASN A 201 -7.29 28.77 -17.38
C ASN A 201 -7.15 27.68 -18.45
N PHE A 202 -8.11 26.76 -18.47
CA PHE A 202 -8.11 25.63 -19.38
C PHE A 202 -9.39 25.64 -20.22
N GLU A 203 -9.32 26.10 -21.46
CA GLU A 203 -10.46 26.07 -22.39
C GLU A 203 -10.53 24.75 -23.19
N ALA A 204 -9.72 23.75 -22.82
CA ALA A 204 -9.64 22.47 -23.50
C ALA A 204 -10.92 21.63 -23.28
N SER A 205 -11.72 21.48 -24.33
CA SER A 205 -12.98 20.71 -24.30
C SER A 205 -12.80 19.19 -24.13
N ASN A 206 -11.63 18.67 -24.49
CA ASN A 206 -11.30 17.24 -24.47
C ASN A 206 -10.45 16.81 -23.26
N LEU A 207 -10.26 17.71 -22.28
CA LEU A 207 -9.50 17.38 -21.08
C LEU A 207 -10.31 16.44 -20.17
N HIS A 208 -9.76 15.25 -19.92
CA HIS A 208 -10.39 14.20 -19.12
C HIS A 208 -9.80 14.07 -17.71
N SER A 209 -8.51 14.35 -17.54
CA SER A 209 -7.80 14.22 -16.27
C SER A 209 -7.04 15.49 -15.91
N LEU A 210 -7.26 15.98 -14.69
CA LEU A 210 -6.57 17.16 -14.14
C LEU A 210 -5.97 16.80 -12.78
N SER A 211 -4.66 17.00 -12.64
CA SER A 211 -3.94 16.87 -11.37
C SER A 211 -3.30 18.19 -10.99
N ILE A 212 -3.60 18.68 -9.79
CA ILE A 212 -3.03 19.92 -9.26
C ILE A 212 -2.44 19.63 -7.89
N SER A 213 -1.16 19.94 -7.70
CA SER A 213 -0.47 19.83 -6.43
C SER A 213 0.16 21.16 -6.06
N ARG A 214 -0.42 21.96 -5.16
CA ARG A 214 0.11 23.30 -4.85
C ARG A 214 -0.37 23.81 -3.51
N LYS A 215 0.48 24.52 -2.74
CA LYS A 215 0.15 25.06 -1.41
C LYS A 215 -0.71 26.34 -1.39
N SER A 216 -0.71 27.16 -2.45
CA SER A 216 -1.35 28.50 -2.47
C SER A 216 -2.68 28.55 -3.22
N GLU A 217 -3.44 29.64 -3.05
CA GLU A 217 -4.70 29.90 -3.74
C GLU A 217 -4.54 29.90 -5.27
N LEU A 218 -5.54 29.36 -5.98
CA LEU A 218 -5.57 29.27 -7.44
C LEU A 218 -6.93 29.71 -7.97
N GLU A 219 -6.93 30.65 -8.91
CA GLU A 219 -8.09 30.90 -9.76
C GLU A 219 -8.13 29.82 -10.85
N LEU A 220 -9.04 28.85 -10.68
CA LEU A 220 -9.29 27.78 -11.63
C LEU A 220 -10.49 28.12 -12.51
N ILE A 221 -10.26 28.31 -13.80
CA ILE A 221 -11.29 28.62 -14.77
C ILE A 221 -11.60 27.37 -15.62
N LEU A 222 -12.80 26.83 -15.38
CA LEU A 222 -13.67 25.99 -16.23
C LEU A 222 -13.05 24.81 -17.02
N CYS A 223 -13.17 23.58 -16.50
CA CYS A 223 -13.19 22.36 -17.33
C CYS A 223 -14.50 21.62 -17.09
N LYS A 224 -15.32 21.40 -18.13
CA LYS A 224 -16.67 20.81 -17.98
C LYS A 224 -16.71 19.28 -18.12
N ASN A 225 -15.72 18.68 -18.81
CA ASN A 225 -15.73 17.27 -19.22
C ASN A 225 -14.73 16.38 -18.47
N LEU A 226 -14.32 16.78 -17.26
CA LEU A 226 -13.37 15.99 -16.47
C LEU A 226 -13.98 14.68 -15.99
N LYS A 227 -13.26 13.59 -16.20
CA LYS A 227 -13.51 12.27 -15.62
C LYS A 227 -12.69 12.03 -14.36
N GLN A 228 -11.51 12.65 -14.26
CA GLN A 228 -10.59 12.50 -13.13
C GLN A 228 -10.09 13.86 -12.64
N LEU A 229 -10.18 14.07 -11.33
CA LEU A 229 -9.68 15.25 -10.64
C LEU A 229 -8.84 14.82 -9.45
N MET A 230 -7.60 15.31 -9.39
CA MET A 230 -6.68 15.02 -8.29
C MET A 230 -6.14 16.34 -7.73
N LEU A 231 -6.37 16.58 -6.44
CA LEU A 231 -5.99 17.81 -5.74
C LEU A 231 -5.09 17.43 -4.57
N PHE A 232 -3.86 17.92 -4.56
CA PHE A 232 -2.87 17.65 -3.53
C PHE A 232 -2.35 18.96 -2.93
N TYR A 233 -2.32 19.08 -1.61
CA TYR A 233 -1.80 20.25 -0.89
C TYR A 233 -2.52 21.58 -1.19
N VAL A 234 -3.66 21.57 -1.91
CA VAL A 234 -4.35 22.77 -2.40
C VAL A 234 -5.12 23.48 -1.29
N SER A 235 -4.91 24.80 -1.18
CA SER A 235 -5.69 25.71 -0.33
C SER A 235 -7.04 26.02 -0.99
N ILE A 236 -7.99 25.08 -0.88
CA ILE A 236 -9.36 25.22 -1.38
C ILE A 236 -10.36 25.26 -0.23
N THR A 237 -11.39 26.11 -0.36
CA THR A 237 -12.48 26.20 0.62
C THR A 237 -13.58 25.16 0.33
N ASP A 238 -14.33 24.78 1.37
CA ASP A 238 -15.48 23.86 1.24
C ASP A 238 -16.51 24.36 0.20
N LYS A 239 -16.74 25.68 0.15
CA LYS A 239 -17.67 26.30 -0.82
C LYS A 239 -17.16 26.14 -2.25
N TRP A 240 -15.90 26.43 -2.49
CA TRP A 240 -15.29 26.29 -3.81
C TRP A 240 -15.39 24.85 -4.31
N LEU A 241 -15.09 23.87 -3.45
CA LEU A 241 -15.16 22.46 -3.81
C LEU A 241 -16.58 22.05 -4.22
N ASN A 242 -17.59 22.46 -3.45
CA ASN A 242 -19.00 22.14 -3.74
C ASN A 242 -19.48 22.81 -5.04
N ASP A 243 -19.18 24.10 -5.21
CA ASP A 243 -19.56 24.87 -6.40
C ASP A 243 -18.90 24.28 -7.65
N TYR A 244 -17.63 23.86 -7.56
CA TYR A 244 -16.90 23.26 -8.67
C TYR A 244 -17.39 21.84 -9.00
N LEU A 245 -17.52 20.96 -8.00
CA LEU A 245 -18.01 19.59 -8.20
C LEU A 245 -19.44 19.57 -8.78
N SER A 246 -20.29 20.54 -8.43
CA SER A 246 -21.65 20.64 -8.99
C SER A 246 -21.68 20.88 -10.51
N ARG A 247 -20.61 21.46 -11.06
CA ARG A 247 -20.47 21.74 -12.50
C ARG A 247 -19.89 20.56 -13.27
N LEU A 248 -19.33 19.56 -12.59
CA LEU A 248 -18.68 18.40 -13.19
C LEU A 248 -19.65 17.21 -13.29
N GLN A 249 -20.36 17.11 -14.41
CA GLN A 249 -21.40 16.07 -14.59
C GLN A 249 -20.83 14.67 -14.87
N HIS A 250 -19.56 14.57 -15.30
CA HIS A 250 -18.95 13.32 -15.75
C HIS A 250 -17.79 12.83 -14.87
N LEU A 251 -17.62 13.41 -13.68
CA LEU A 251 -16.51 13.05 -12.79
C LEU A 251 -16.69 11.62 -12.24
N GLU A 252 -15.72 10.75 -12.53
CA GLU A 252 -15.69 9.36 -12.08
C GLU A 252 -14.70 9.15 -10.93
N ASN A 253 -13.57 9.86 -10.93
CA ASN A 253 -12.48 9.67 -9.98
C ASN A 253 -12.10 11.01 -9.31
N LEU A 254 -12.18 11.07 -7.99
CA LEU A 254 -11.80 12.24 -7.20
C LEU A 254 -10.75 11.84 -6.16
N GLN A 255 -9.61 12.53 -6.15
CA GLN A 255 -8.59 12.41 -5.11
C GLN A 255 -8.34 13.77 -4.49
N ILE A 256 -8.39 13.84 -3.16
CA ILE A 256 -8.12 15.06 -2.40
C ILE A 256 -7.18 14.72 -1.26
N ALA A 257 -5.99 15.30 -1.24
CA ALA A 257 -5.00 15.02 -0.22
C ALA A 257 -4.32 16.28 0.32
N TYR A 258 -4.11 16.34 1.63
CA TYR A 258 -3.37 17.39 2.34
C TYR A 258 -3.91 18.82 2.12
N CYS A 259 -5.21 18.96 1.85
CA CYS A 259 -5.91 20.23 1.72
C CYS A 259 -6.34 20.73 3.11
N SER A 260 -5.56 21.63 3.71
CA SER A 260 -5.71 22.08 5.11
C SER A 260 -6.93 22.96 5.38
N MET A 261 -7.46 23.65 4.36
CA MET A 261 -8.62 24.55 4.50
C MET A 261 -9.97 23.83 4.43
N LEU A 262 -9.99 22.54 4.07
CA LEU A 262 -11.21 21.75 4.00
C LEU A 262 -11.60 21.29 5.40
N VAL A 263 -12.79 21.71 5.85
CA VAL A 263 -13.31 21.38 7.19
C VAL A 263 -14.55 20.52 7.07
N ARG A 264 -15.45 20.82 6.12
CA ARG A 264 -16.71 20.12 5.87
C ARG A 264 -16.86 19.75 4.40
N ILE A 265 -16.42 18.55 4.05
CA ILE A 265 -16.49 18.04 2.67
C ILE A 265 -17.90 17.47 2.41
N LYS A 266 -18.64 18.06 1.46
CA LYS A 266 -19.95 17.56 1.03
C LYS A 266 -19.94 17.17 -0.44
N ILE A 267 -19.64 15.91 -0.74
CA ILE A 267 -19.55 15.43 -2.12
C ILE A 267 -20.90 14.88 -2.56
N ARG A 268 -21.52 15.53 -3.57
CA ARG A 268 -22.69 15.02 -4.29
C ARG A 268 -22.27 14.63 -5.70
N GLY A 269 -22.18 13.34 -5.99
CA GLY A 269 -21.60 12.85 -7.23
C GLY A 269 -22.34 11.64 -7.79
N HIS A 270 -23.25 11.85 -8.74
CA HIS A 270 -24.07 10.77 -9.31
C HIS A 270 -23.28 9.78 -10.20
N HIS A 271 -22.10 10.16 -10.67
CA HIS A 271 -21.23 9.35 -11.53
C HIS A 271 -19.90 8.94 -10.87
N LEU A 272 -19.66 9.36 -9.63
CA LEU A 272 -18.41 9.13 -8.94
C LEU A 272 -18.26 7.63 -8.62
N LYS A 273 -17.20 7.00 -9.13
CA LYS A 273 -16.86 5.59 -8.96
C LYS A 273 -15.77 5.38 -7.92
N SER A 274 -14.81 6.31 -7.83
CA SER A 274 -13.68 6.25 -6.91
C SER A 274 -13.46 7.57 -6.17
N LEU A 275 -13.30 7.51 -4.85
CA LEU A 275 -13.01 8.65 -4.00
C LEU A 275 -11.87 8.35 -3.04
N GLN A 276 -10.82 9.17 -3.06
CA GLN A 276 -9.71 9.09 -2.13
C GLN A 276 -9.55 10.41 -1.36
N LEU A 277 -9.47 10.32 -0.04
CA LEU A 277 -9.25 11.44 0.87
C LEU A 277 -8.03 11.15 1.75
N ARG A 278 -7.03 12.04 1.81
CA ARG A 278 -5.81 11.82 2.60
C ARG A 278 -5.35 13.07 3.36
N GLY A 279 -4.96 12.94 4.63
CA GLY A 279 -4.23 13.98 5.37
C GLY A 279 -4.93 15.34 5.46
N ASN A 280 -6.26 15.37 5.34
CA ASN A 280 -7.05 16.60 5.48
C ASN A 280 -7.51 16.71 6.94
N SER A 281 -7.43 17.89 7.55
CA SER A 281 -7.94 18.18 8.90
C SER A 281 -9.47 18.33 8.94
N THR A 282 -10.17 17.51 8.14
CA THR A 282 -11.61 17.63 7.89
C THR A 282 -12.40 17.10 9.07
N VAL A 283 -13.31 17.92 9.59
CA VAL A 283 -14.19 17.59 10.72
C VAL A 283 -15.40 16.77 10.27
N GLU A 284 -15.98 17.07 9.10
CA GLU A 284 -17.19 16.40 8.59
C GLU A 284 -17.02 16.02 7.12
N VAL A 285 -17.40 14.79 6.77
CA VAL A 285 -17.38 14.29 5.39
C VAL A 285 -18.74 13.66 5.08
N LYS A 286 -19.55 14.33 4.26
CA LYS A 286 -20.83 13.79 3.78
C LYS A 286 -20.70 13.45 2.31
N ILE A 287 -20.89 12.17 1.98
CA ILE A 287 -20.75 11.66 0.63
C ILE A 287 -22.08 11.06 0.19
N ASP A 288 -22.71 11.72 -0.78
CA ASP A 288 -23.88 11.23 -1.49
C ASP A 288 -23.47 10.89 -2.94
N ALA A 289 -22.99 9.66 -3.10
CA ALA A 289 -22.48 9.14 -4.37
C ALA A 289 -22.96 7.69 -4.56
N PRO A 290 -24.13 7.47 -5.19
CA PRO A 290 -24.76 6.15 -5.24
C PRO A 290 -24.00 5.14 -6.11
N LYS A 291 -23.12 5.58 -7.02
CA LYS A 291 -22.28 4.72 -7.87
C LYS A 291 -20.88 4.51 -7.33
N LEU A 292 -20.60 4.93 -6.09
CA LEU A 292 -19.27 4.84 -5.51
C LEU A 292 -18.92 3.39 -5.23
N SER A 293 -17.89 2.90 -5.91
CA SER A 293 -17.41 1.51 -5.83
C SER A 293 -16.11 1.38 -5.02
N LYS A 294 -15.28 2.43 -5.01
CA LYS A 294 -13.99 2.47 -4.33
C LYS A 294 -13.91 3.69 -3.44
N PHE A 295 -13.62 3.48 -2.16
CA PHE A 295 -13.42 4.56 -1.20
C PHE A 295 -12.11 4.32 -0.44
N SER A 296 -11.30 5.36 -0.29
CA SER A 296 -10.11 5.27 0.55
C SER A 296 -9.93 6.53 1.37
N TYR A 297 -9.75 6.38 2.68
CA TYR A 297 -9.50 7.47 3.61
C TYR A 297 -8.22 7.21 4.41
N TYR A 298 -7.32 8.18 4.41
CA TYR A 298 -5.99 8.10 5.04
C TYR A 298 -5.74 9.38 5.86
N GLY A 299 -6.19 9.49 7.11
CA GLY A 299 -6.04 10.77 7.84
C GLY A 299 -6.57 10.77 9.27
N ASP A 300 -6.37 11.90 9.95
CA ASP A 300 -6.81 12.10 11.32
C ASP A 300 -8.29 12.51 11.38
N CYS A 301 -9.09 11.62 11.98
CA CYS A 301 -10.45 11.78 12.48
C CYS A 301 -11.35 12.82 11.77
N ALA A 302 -11.99 12.42 10.67
CA ALA A 302 -13.31 12.98 10.36
C ALA A 302 -14.28 12.56 11.49
N THR A 303 -14.75 13.52 12.29
CA THR A 303 -15.69 13.29 13.42
C THR A 303 -17.05 12.78 12.96
N SER A 304 -17.45 13.07 11.72
CA SER A 304 -18.67 12.52 11.15
C SER A 304 -18.49 12.19 9.67
N LEU A 305 -18.70 10.92 9.33
CA LEU A 305 -18.65 10.41 7.95
C LEU A 305 -20.00 9.79 7.60
N SER A 306 -20.76 10.41 6.70
CA SER A 306 -22.03 9.85 6.20
C SER A 306 -21.85 9.35 4.77
N LEU A 307 -21.98 8.04 4.56
CA LEU A 307 -21.98 7.40 3.24
C LEU A 307 -23.32 6.74 2.99
N ASN A 308 -23.79 6.79 1.74
CA ASN A 308 -24.90 5.94 1.30
C ASN A 308 -24.36 4.50 1.09
N PRO A 309 -24.74 3.51 1.91
CA PRO A 309 -23.89 2.34 2.18
C PRO A 309 -23.94 1.17 1.16
N LEU A 310 -24.66 1.28 0.05
CA LEU A 310 -25.08 0.09 -0.71
C LEU A 310 -24.24 -0.31 -1.95
N ALA A 311 -23.11 0.35 -2.24
CA ALA A 311 -22.40 0.14 -3.52
C ALA A 311 -20.86 -0.10 -3.46
N LEU A 312 -20.24 -0.11 -2.27
CA LEU A 312 -18.77 -0.17 -2.16
C LEU A 312 -18.23 -1.59 -2.35
N SER A 313 -17.40 -1.78 -3.38
CA SER A 313 -16.62 -3.01 -3.63
C SER A 313 -15.29 -3.03 -2.88
N GLU A 314 -14.70 -1.85 -2.63
CA GLU A 314 -13.40 -1.69 -1.99
C GLU A 314 -13.46 -0.47 -1.07
N ALA A 315 -13.19 -0.67 0.22
CA ALA A 315 -13.13 0.40 1.21
C ALA A 315 -11.84 0.25 2.01
N ILE A 316 -10.95 1.24 1.89
CA ILE A 316 -9.70 1.31 2.65
C ILE A 316 -9.81 2.44 3.67
N TYR A 317 -9.55 2.13 4.93
CA TYR A 317 -9.55 3.10 6.01
C TYR A 317 -8.26 2.93 6.82
N ASP A 318 -7.39 3.93 6.75
CA ASP A 318 -6.07 3.93 7.38
C ASP A 318 -5.95 5.13 8.33
N LEU A 319 -5.79 4.83 9.62
CA LEU A 319 -5.74 5.78 10.74
C LEU A 319 -4.33 5.89 11.34
N THR A 320 -3.29 5.42 10.64
CA THR A 320 -1.94 5.16 11.20
C THR A 320 -1.16 6.38 11.73
N ASN A 321 -1.68 7.60 11.66
CA ASN A 321 -0.90 8.79 12.02
C ASN A 321 -0.86 9.16 13.52
N ASN A 322 -1.59 8.48 14.41
CA ASN A 322 -1.75 8.95 15.80
C ASN A 322 -1.37 7.98 16.92
N LEU A 323 -0.50 6.98 16.68
CA LEU A 323 -0.03 6.11 17.77
C LEU A 323 0.86 6.85 18.80
N ASN A 324 1.37 8.05 18.50
CA ASN A 324 2.31 8.78 19.37
C ASN A 324 1.89 10.23 19.73
N SER A 325 0.65 10.66 19.46
CA SER A 325 0.23 12.04 19.77
C SER A 325 -0.47 12.15 21.14
N PRO A 326 -0.09 13.13 21.99
CA PRO A 326 -0.65 13.31 23.33
C PRO A 326 -2.12 13.80 23.38
N THR A 327 -2.77 14.04 22.23
CA THR A 327 -4.17 14.50 22.13
C THR A 327 -5.18 13.40 21.80
N TYR A 328 -4.79 12.12 21.91
CA TYR A 328 -5.65 10.97 21.62
C TYR A 328 -6.93 10.95 22.49
N ASN A 329 -8.10 11.04 21.85
CA ASN A 329 -9.41 11.00 22.51
C ASN A 329 -10.17 9.69 22.19
N PRO A 330 -10.39 8.80 23.19
CA PRO A 330 -11.02 7.49 22.99
C PRO A 330 -12.51 7.55 22.60
N ASN A 331 -13.22 8.66 22.82
CA ASN A 331 -14.62 8.79 22.40
C ASN A 331 -14.78 8.87 20.88
N THR A 332 -13.75 9.31 20.15
CA THR A 332 -13.78 9.28 18.67
C THR A 332 -13.76 7.87 18.11
N ASP A 333 -13.46 6.85 18.92
CA ASP A 333 -13.40 5.46 18.45
C ASP A 333 -14.79 4.82 18.35
N VAL A 334 -15.80 5.26 19.11
CA VAL A 334 -17.16 4.69 19.07
C VAL A 334 -17.88 5.00 17.75
N GLU A 335 -17.81 6.26 17.29
CA GLU A 335 -18.38 6.68 16.00
C GLU A 335 -17.63 6.03 14.82
N LYS A 336 -16.29 5.88 14.93
CA LYS A 336 -15.47 5.12 13.97
C LYS A 336 -15.86 3.64 13.92
N ILE A 337 -16.17 3.02 15.06
CA ILE A 337 -16.59 1.62 15.17
C ILE A 337 -17.97 1.41 14.56
N GLU A 338 -18.94 2.29 14.83
CA GLU A 338 -20.27 2.21 14.22
C GLU A 338 -20.19 2.35 12.69
N PHE A 339 -19.32 3.24 12.20
CA PHE A 339 -19.06 3.40 10.78
C PHE A 339 -18.37 2.18 10.14
N LEU A 340 -17.29 1.66 10.74
CA LEU A 340 -16.64 0.44 10.27
C LEU A 340 -17.63 -0.73 10.23
N SER A 341 -18.55 -0.81 11.21
CA SER A 341 -19.62 -1.81 11.21
C SER A 341 -20.57 -1.67 10.01
N LYS A 342 -20.82 -0.45 9.53
CA LYS A 342 -21.59 -0.18 8.29
C LYS A 342 -20.82 -0.56 7.01
N LEU A 343 -19.48 -0.59 7.05
CA LEU A 343 -18.61 -0.98 5.91
C LEU A 343 -18.27 -2.49 5.84
N THR A 344 -18.42 -3.24 6.93
CA THR A 344 -18.08 -4.69 7.01
C THR A 344 -18.87 -5.61 6.07
N ALA A 345 -19.81 -5.08 5.28
CA ALA A 345 -20.40 -5.80 4.15
C ALA A 345 -19.44 -5.95 2.94
N SER A 346 -18.32 -5.23 2.92
CA SER A 346 -17.32 -5.30 1.84
C SER A 346 -16.21 -6.31 2.17
N GLN A 347 -16.02 -7.30 1.29
CA GLN A 347 -15.00 -8.33 1.43
C GLN A 347 -13.62 -7.72 1.22
N ASN A 348 -12.76 -7.82 2.24
CA ASN A 348 -11.33 -7.45 2.30
C ASN A 348 -11.03 -6.16 3.07
N THR A 349 -10.98 -6.27 4.40
CA THR A 349 -10.30 -5.28 5.25
C THR A 349 -9.23 -5.98 6.08
N ILE A 350 -7.97 -5.58 5.89
CA ILE A 350 -6.85 -5.94 6.77
C ILE A 350 -6.95 -5.04 7.99
N LEU A 351 -7.51 -5.54 9.10
CA LEU A 351 -7.69 -4.79 10.34
C LEU A 351 -7.43 -5.69 11.56
N THR A 352 -6.33 -6.44 11.64
CA THR A 352 -6.12 -7.40 12.74
C THR A 352 -6.04 -6.73 14.12
N GLU A 353 -5.39 -5.57 14.24
CA GLU A 353 -5.24 -4.90 15.54
C GLU A 353 -6.49 -4.09 15.94
N TYR A 354 -7.16 -3.46 14.97
CA TYR A 354 -8.38 -2.70 15.20
C TYR A 354 -9.57 -3.62 15.51
N LEU A 355 -9.63 -4.79 14.86
CA LEU A 355 -10.68 -5.78 15.08
C LEU A 355 -10.69 -6.26 16.54
N LEU A 356 -9.53 -6.52 17.14
CA LEU A 356 -9.44 -6.92 18.55
C LEU A 356 -10.04 -5.85 19.49
N ARG A 357 -9.74 -4.57 19.25
CA ARG A 357 -10.30 -3.45 20.03
C ARG A 357 -11.80 -3.29 19.80
N VAL A 358 -12.27 -3.35 18.56
CA VAL A 358 -13.69 -3.29 18.19
C VAL A 358 -14.49 -4.37 18.93
N ILE A 359 -13.97 -5.58 18.91
CA ILE A 359 -14.60 -6.73 19.54
C ILE A 359 -14.60 -6.56 21.07
N ALA A 360 -13.48 -6.14 21.66
CA ALA A 360 -13.36 -5.88 23.08
C ALA A 360 -14.37 -4.82 23.57
N THR A 361 -14.52 -3.72 22.85
CA THR A 361 -15.47 -2.63 23.20
C THR A 361 -16.92 -3.08 23.02
N LYS A 362 -17.23 -3.81 21.95
CA LYS A 362 -18.62 -4.21 21.62
C LYS A 362 -19.16 -5.31 22.53
N TYR A 363 -18.34 -6.31 22.84
CA TYR A 363 -18.77 -7.49 23.59
C TYR A 363 -18.26 -7.50 25.03
N GLY A 364 -17.39 -6.56 25.39
CA GLY A 364 -16.66 -6.60 26.65
C GLY A 364 -15.60 -7.71 26.66
N VAL A 365 -14.67 -7.60 27.60
CA VAL A 365 -13.57 -8.55 27.78
C VAL A 365 -13.74 -9.27 29.11
N ASN A 366 -13.41 -10.56 29.15
CA ASN A 366 -13.27 -11.33 30.38
C ASN A 366 -12.02 -10.89 31.16
N SER A 367 -11.91 -11.32 32.42
CA SER A 367 -10.72 -11.12 33.26
C SER A 367 -9.45 -11.54 32.52
N GLY A 368 -8.44 -10.66 32.50
CA GLY A 368 -7.14 -10.91 31.86
C GLY A 368 -7.01 -10.47 30.39
N GLY A 369 -8.04 -9.93 29.73
CA GLY A 369 -7.83 -9.35 28.39
C GLY A 369 -7.87 -10.35 27.23
N TRP A 370 -7.86 -11.66 27.50
CA TRP A 370 -7.60 -12.70 26.51
C TRP A 370 -8.80 -13.10 25.64
N SER A 371 -10.02 -12.87 26.12
CA SER A 371 -11.24 -13.29 25.46
C SER A 371 -12.40 -12.35 25.72
N THR A 372 -13.44 -12.44 24.90
CA THR A 372 -14.64 -11.59 25.03
C THR A 372 -15.72 -12.22 25.88
N LYS A 373 -16.57 -11.40 26.51
CA LYS A 373 -17.67 -11.90 27.34
C LYS A 373 -18.68 -12.66 26.49
N SER A 374 -19.32 -13.65 27.10
CA SER A 374 -20.39 -14.42 26.45
C SER A 374 -21.60 -13.51 26.18
N THR A 375 -22.11 -13.52 24.94
CA THR A 375 -23.23 -12.68 24.53
C THR A 375 -24.57 -13.33 24.91
N GLN A 376 -25.29 -12.76 25.89
CA GLN A 376 -26.58 -13.25 26.40
C GLN A 376 -27.83 -12.77 25.60
N GLY A 377 -27.64 -12.16 24.42
CA GLY A 377 -28.73 -11.55 23.64
C GLY A 377 -29.63 -12.56 22.90
N SER A 378 -30.95 -12.35 22.99
CA SER A 378 -32.01 -13.29 22.57
C SER A 378 -32.19 -13.50 21.06
N HIS A 379 -31.60 -12.70 20.16
CA HIS A 379 -31.76 -12.93 18.72
C HIS A 379 -30.49 -12.61 17.90
N GLY A 380 -30.17 -13.49 16.94
CA GLY A 380 -29.18 -13.27 15.89
C GLY A 380 -28.01 -14.28 15.89
N CYS A 381 -27.91 -15.09 14.83
CA CYS A 381 -26.76 -15.94 14.53
C CYS A 381 -25.57 -15.08 14.07
N GLY A 382 -24.91 -14.39 15.00
CA GLY A 382 -23.72 -13.61 14.69
C GLY A 382 -22.49 -14.51 14.52
N LEU A 383 -21.74 -14.34 13.43
CA LEU A 383 -20.44 -15.01 13.19
C LEU A 383 -19.54 -14.98 14.44
N TRP A 384 -19.49 -13.83 15.14
CA TRP A 384 -18.70 -13.68 16.37
C TRP A 384 -19.19 -14.56 17.52
N ARG A 385 -20.49 -14.84 17.64
CA ARG A 385 -21.04 -15.77 18.63
C ARG A 385 -20.50 -17.19 18.38
N GLY A 386 -20.48 -17.61 17.11
CA GLY A 386 -19.88 -18.89 16.71
C GLY A 386 -18.39 -18.94 17.01
N ILE A 387 -17.63 -17.91 16.64
CA ILE A 387 -16.18 -17.83 16.92
C ILE A 387 -15.91 -17.84 18.43
N SER A 388 -16.59 -16.98 19.19
CA SER A 388 -16.44 -16.86 20.65
C SER A 388 -16.83 -18.14 21.37
N SER A 389 -17.85 -18.87 20.89
CA SER A 389 -18.22 -20.18 21.44
C SER A 389 -17.12 -21.26 21.31
N GLY A 390 -16.18 -21.10 20.37
CA GLY A 390 -15.03 -21.98 20.20
C GLY A 390 -13.87 -21.70 21.18
N TRP A 391 -13.93 -20.59 21.93
CA TRP A 391 -12.85 -20.20 22.85
C TRP A 391 -12.51 -21.27 23.90
N PRO A 392 -13.46 -21.94 24.58
CA PRO A 392 -13.14 -22.97 25.58
C PRO A 392 -12.37 -24.16 25.02
N VAL A 393 -12.57 -24.49 23.74
CA VAL A 393 -11.83 -25.57 23.06
C VAL A 393 -10.45 -25.07 22.63
N PHE A 394 -10.37 -23.84 22.11
CA PHE A 394 -9.11 -23.22 21.70
C PHE A 394 -8.15 -23.00 22.88
N ALA A 395 -8.66 -22.48 24.00
CA ALA A 395 -7.89 -22.17 25.20
C ALA A 395 -7.20 -23.38 25.83
N GLN A 396 -7.68 -24.61 25.57
CA GLN A 396 -7.01 -25.83 26.03
C GLN A 396 -5.61 -25.98 25.41
N TYR A 397 -5.42 -25.48 24.20
CA TYR A 397 -4.19 -25.61 23.41
C TYR A 397 -3.25 -24.40 23.53
N VAL A 398 -3.57 -23.47 24.44
CA VAL A 398 -2.84 -22.22 24.63
C VAL A 398 -2.35 -22.13 26.07
N ASP A 399 -1.08 -21.78 26.22
CA ASP A 399 -0.49 -21.44 27.52
C ASP A 399 -0.20 -19.93 27.56
N LEU A 400 -0.16 -19.34 28.75
CA LEU A 400 0.15 -17.93 28.93
C LEU A 400 1.66 -17.75 29.11
N GLU A 401 2.23 -16.79 28.39
CA GLU A 401 3.64 -16.44 28.48
C GLU A 401 3.78 -15.09 29.19
N VAL A 402 4.56 -15.07 30.25
CA VAL A 402 4.68 -13.91 31.14
C VAL A 402 5.62 -12.87 30.55
N GLY A 403 5.13 -11.64 30.38
CA GLY A 403 5.93 -10.46 30.05
C GLY A 403 5.96 -9.51 31.24
N VAL A 404 5.05 -8.52 31.23
CA VAL A 404 4.85 -7.57 32.34
C VAL A 404 4.17 -8.25 33.53
N GLY A 405 3.31 -9.24 33.29
CA GLY A 405 2.60 -9.99 34.33
C GLY A 405 1.35 -9.28 34.87
N ASP A 406 0.87 -8.22 34.21
CA ASP A 406 -0.29 -7.42 34.62
C ASP A 406 -1.63 -8.10 34.29
N ARG A 407 -1.64 -9.09 33.38
CA ARG A 407 -2.86 -9.77 32.90
C ARG A 407 -2.97 -11.22 33.32
N ILE A 408 -1.91 -11.80 33.85
CA ILE A 408 -1.80 -13.22 34.22
C ILE A 408 -1.95 -13.36 35.73
N HIS A 409 -2.93 -14.15 36.16
CA HIS A 409 -3.14 -14.49 37.56
C HIS A 409 -2.18 -15.59 37.99
N PHE A 410 -1.43 -15.33 39.05
CA PHE A 410 -0.36 -16.20 39.55
C PHE A 410 -0.86 -17.62 39.84
N TRP A 411 -1.99 -17.78 40.53
CA TRP A 411 -2.48 -19.10 40.95
C TRP A 411 -3.40 -19.80 39.93
N ILE A 412 -4.15 -19.03 39.16
CA ILE A 412 -5.33 -19.51 38.42
C ILE A 412 -4.98 -19.82 36.96
N ASP A 413 -4.09 -19.03 36.37
CA ASP A 413 -3.75 -19.14 34.97
C ASP A 413 -2.62 -20.15 34.75
N ARG A 414 -2.59 -20.77 33.57
CA ARG A 414 -1.55 -21.72 33.18
C ARG A 414 -0.40 -20.98 32.51
N TRP A 415 0.54 -20.53 33.33
CA TRP A 415 1.76 -19.84 32.88
C TRP A 415 3.05 -20.53 33.34
N CYS A 416 2.97 -21.40 34.36
CA CYS A 416 4.09 -22.08 34.98
C CYS A 416 3.86 -23.60 34.94
N GLY A 417 4.42 -24.28 33.92
CA GLY A 417 4.21 -25.71 33.67
C GLY A 417 2.86 -26.05 33.00
N ASP A 418 2.49 -27.34 33.03
CA ASP A 418 1.35 -27.87 32.27
C ASP A 418 -0.02 -27.64 32.92
N ARG A 419 -0.04 -27.18 34.18
CA ARG A 419 -1.27 -26.99 34.98
C ARG A 419 -1.17 -25.70 35.82
N PRO A 420 -2.30 -25.06 36.13
CA PRO A 420 -2.34 -23.95 37.09
C PRO A 420 -1.72 -24.33 38.44
N LEU A 421 -1.02 -23.38 39.09
CA LEU A 421 -0.35 -23.63 40.37
C LEU A 421 -1.32 -24.04 41.49
N LYS A 422 -2.57 -23.57 41.46
CA LYS A 422 -3.61 -24.01 42.41
C LYS A 422 -3.93 -25.52 42.32
N ASP A 423 -3.69 -26.14 41.16
CA ASP A 423 -3.97 -27.56 40.95
C ASP A 423 -2.76 -28.43 41.31
N VAL A 424 -1.54 -27.86 41.20
CA VAL A 424 -0.28 -28.52 41.57
C VAL A 424 -0.02 -28.41 43.08
N PHE A 425 -0.33 -27.26 43.68
CA PHE A 425 -0.14 -26.96 45.10
C PHE A 425 -1.44 -26.44 45.74
N PRO A 426 -2.47 -27.30 45.87
CA PRO A 426 -3.79 -26.89 46.37
C PRO A 426 -3.75 -26.40 47.83
N ASP A 427 -2.89 -26.98 48.67
CA ASP A 427 -2.76 -26.59 50.07
C ASP A 427 -2.14 -25.18 50.20
N LEU A 428 -1.11 -24.87 49.41
CA LEU A 428 -0.52 -23.53 49.36
C LEU A 428 -1.50 -22.49 48.81
N TYR A 429 -2.31 -22.86 47.81
CA TYR A 429 -3.36 -22.00 47.29
C TYR A 429 -4.45 -21.71 48.33
N ALA A 430 -4.85 -22.72 49.12
CA ALA A 430 -5.80 -22.54 50.22
C ALA A 430 -5.27 -21.54 51.26
N CYS A 431 -3.98 -21.60 51.54
CA CYS A 431 -3.30 -20.70 52.47
C CYS A 431 -2.90 -19.34 51.88
N ALA A 432 -3.05 -19.10 50.57
CA ALA A 432 -2.60 -17.86 49.94
C ALA A 432 -3.45 -16.65 50.35
N SER A 433 -2.80 -15.55 50.76
CA SER A 433 -3.47 -14.32 51.19
C SER A 433 -4.20 -13.62 50.05
N ASN A 434 -3.68 -13.71 48.83
CA ASN A 434 -4.35 -13.22 47.62
C ASN A 434 -4.38 -14.29 46.53
N ARG A 435 -5.52 -14.97 46.43
CA ARG A 435 -5.76 -16.06 45.45
C ARG A 435 -5.96 -15.55 44.02
N GLN A 436 -6.18 -14.25 43.82
CA GLN A 436 -6.37 -13.60 42.52
C GLN A 436 -5.23 -12.63 42.18
N ALA A 437 -4.10 -12.73 42.87
CA ALA A 437 -2.94 -11.88 42.60
C ALA A 437 -2.42 -12.08 41.17
N THR A 438 -2.05 -10.98 40.53
CA THR A 438 -1.33 -10.99 39.25
C THR A 438 0.15 -11.22 39.48
N ILE A 439 0.87 -11.68 38.45
CA ILE A 439 2.31 -11.90 38.57
C ILE A 439 3.04 -10.60 38.89
N ASP A 440 2.67 -9.49 38.25
CA ASP A 440 3.25 -8.16 38.51
C ASP A 440 3.14 -7.75 40.00
N SER A 441 2.04 -8.13 40.67
CA SER A 441 1.84 -7.79 42.09
C SER A 441 2.67 -8.62 43.08
N ILE A 442 3.18 -9.77 42.65
CA ILE A 442 3.94 -10.72 43.50
C ILE A 442 5.43 -10.71 43.16
N LEU A 443 5.79 -10.39 41.91
CA LEU A 443 7.15 -10.47 41.41
C LEU A 443 7.96 -9.24 41.84
N ILE A 444 9.04 -9.47 42.58
CA ILE A 444 10.03 -8.44 42.90
C ILE A 444 11.15 -8.55 41.86
N GLN A 445 11.15 -7.66 40.87
CA GLN A 445 12.22 -7.57 39.89
C GLN A 445 13.36 -6.67 40.39
N SER A 446 14.57 -7.22 40.47
CA SER A 446 15.78 -6.44 40.68
C SER A 446 16.14 -5.63 39.41
N PRO A 447 16.71 -4.42 39.54
CA PRO A 447 16.97 -3.51 38.40
C PRO A 447 17.92 -4.09 37.33
N SER A 448 18.63 -5.18 37.60
CA SER A 448 19.50 -5.89 36.66
C SER A 448 18.84 -7.07 35.93
N ARG A 449 17.54 -7.37 36.19
CA ARG A 449 16.77 -8.52 35.66
C ARG A 449 17.42 -9.90 35.83
N SER A 450 18.45 -10.00 36.69
CA SER A 450 19.24 -11.23 36.85
C SER A 450 18.71 -12.15 37.96
N GLN A 451 17.93 -11.61 38.90
CA GLN A 451 17.32 -12.37 39.99
C GLN A 451 15.90 -11.84 40.24
N SER A 452 14.92 -12.74 40.13
CA SER A 452 13.50 -12.43 40.35
C SER A 452 13.06 -13.15 41.61
N ASP A 453 12.68 -12.40 42.64
CA ASP A 453 12.19 -12.97 43.90
C ASP A 453 10.66 -12.92 43.93
N TRP A 454 10.06 -13.92 44.56
CA TRP A 454 8.62 -14.10 44.62
C TRP A 454 8.08 -13.74 46.01
N ASN A 455 7.28 -12.68 46.11
CA ASN A 455 6.67 -12.25 47.38
C ASN A 455 5.28 -12.88 47.58
N VAL A 456 5.24 -14.20 47.74
CA VAL A 456 3.98 -14.92 47.98
C VAL A 456 3.63 -14.88 49.47
N LEU A 457 2.57 -14.14 49.81
CA LEU A 457 2.08 -14.03 51.20
C LEU A 457 1.05 -15.12 51.49
N PHE A 458 1.19 -15.76 52.66
CA PHE A 458 0.26 -16.77 53.17
C PHE A 458 -0.41 -16.29 54.46
N VAL A 459 -1.64 -16.75 54.69
CA VAL A 459 -2.50 -16.33 55.82
C VAL A 459 -2.06 -16.95 57.16
N GLN A 460 -1.31 -18.06 57.10
CA GLN A 460 -0.86 -18.82 58.26
C GLN A 460 0.63 -19.16 58.12
N ASN A 461 1.33 -19.25 59.27
CA ASN A 461 2.69 -19.76 59.33
C ASN A 461 2.71 -21.28 59.10
N PHE A 462 3.63 -21.75 58.26
CA PHE A 462 3.82 -23.17 57.99
C PHE A 462 4.50 -23.88 59.17
N ASN A 463 4.08 -25.10 59.45
CA ASN A 463 4.77 -25.98 60.39
C ASN A 463 6.02 -26.60 59.76
N ASP A 464 6.96 -27.11 60.55
CA ASP A 464 8.22 -27.68 60.07
C ASP A 464 8.05 -28.80 59.01
N TRP A 465 6.95 -29.57 59.09
CA TRP A 465 6.63 -30.62 58.11
C TRP A 465 6.03 -30.10 56.79
N GLU A 466 5.55 -28.85 56.74
CA GLU A 466 4.99 -28.20 55.53
C GLU A 466 6.06 -27.42 54.75
N VAL A 467 7.19 -27.09 55.39
CA VAL A 467 8.32 -26.36 54.79
C VAL A 467 8.87 -27.08 53.55
N GLY A 468 8.89 -28.41 53.55
CA GLY A 468 9.32 -29.19 52.38
C GLY A 468 8.42 -28.98 51.15
N GLY A 469 7.12 -28.80 51.36
CA GLY A 469 6.17 -28.48 50.29
C GLY A 469 6.37 -27.07 49.72
N VAL A 470 6.65 -26.10 50.61
CA VAL A 470 6.97 -24.71 50.23
C VAL A 470 8.29 -24.63 49.45
N ALA A 471 9.32 -25.38 49.87
CA ALA A 471 10.60 -25.45 49.16
C ALA A 471 10.43 -26.03 47.75
N SER A 472 9.68 -27.14 47.62
CA SER A 472 9.36 -27.76 46.33
C SER A 472 8.59 -26.82 45.40
N PHE A 473 7.71 -25.98 45.97
CA PHE A 473 6.97 -24.96 45.24
C PHE A 473 7.89 -23.88 44.65
N PHE A 474 8.80 -23.32 45.44
CA PHE A 474 9.73 -22.32 44.92
C PHE A 474 10.70 -22.94 43.92
N GLU A 475 11.20 -24.16 44.13
CA GLU A 475 12.03 -24.85 43.13
C GLU A 475 11.30 -25.06 41.80
N PHE A 476 10.01 -25.42 41.86
CA PHE A 476 9.15 -25.53 40.69
C PHE A 476 8.97 -24.18 39.95
N LEU A 477 8.76 -23.09 40.68
CA LEU A 477 8.68 -21.75 40.10
C LEU A 477 9.97 -21.38 39.38
N HIS A 478 11.12 -21.43 40.06
CA HIS A 478 12.39 -21.00 39.48
C HIS A 478 12.82 -21.85 38.27
N SER A 479 12.45 -23.13 38.22
CA SER A 479 12.76 -24.01 37.09
C SER A 479 11.89 -23.76 35.85
N HIS A 480 10.72 -23.13 36.00
CA HIS A 480 9.77 -22.92 34.91
C HIS A 480 9.51 -21.45 34.56
N THR A 481 10.20 -20.51 35.23
CA THR A 481 10.06 -19.07 34.95
C THR A 481 10.91 -18.63 33.78
N THR A 482 10.26 -18.41 32.64
CA THR A 482 10.85 -17.70 31.49
C THR A 482 10.01 -16.47 31.18
N PHE A 483 10.63 -15.30 31.21
CA PHE A 483 9.97 -14.04 30.88
C PHE A 483 10.22 -13.66 29.42
N ARG A 484 9.17 -13.16 28.77
CA ARG A 484 9.21 -12.59 27.44
C ARG A 484 9.54 -11.10 27.51
N ASP A 485 10.29 -10.60 26.53
CA ASP A 485 10.44 -9.16 26.34
C ASP A 485 9.15 -8.54 25.79
N GLY A 486 8.57 -7.61 26.57
CA GLY A 486 7.35 -6.89 26.24
C GLY A 486 6.16 -7.28 27.13
N GLY A 487 4.94 -7.11 26.61
CA GLY A 487 3.71 -7.46 27.31
C GLY A 487 3.41 -8.97 27.34
N ASP A 488 2.46 -9.37 28.18
CA ASP A 488 2.00 -10.76 28.29
C ASP A 488 1.52 -11.32 26.94
N GLY A 489 1.73 -12.62 26.72
CA GLY A 489 1.45 -13.28 25.45
C GLY A 489 0.71 -14.62 25.56
N LEU A 490 0.23 -15.11 24.40
CA LEU A 490 -0.33 -16.44 24.22
C LEU A 490 0.69 -17.32 23.48
N CYS A 491 0.93 -18.53 24.00
CA CYS A 491 1.83 -19.54 23.42
C CYS A 491 1.03 -20.74 22.89
N TRP A 492 1.34 -21.18 21.67
CA TRP A 492 0.65 -22.32 21.04
C TRP A 492 1.32 -23.67 21.34
N ARG A 493 0.61 -24.60 21.99
CA ARG A 493 1.22 -25.84 22.50
C ARG A 493 1.45 -26.93 21.45
N LEU A 494 0.66 -26.95 20.37
CA LEU A 494 0.67 -28.08 19.42
C LEU A 494 1.90 -28.13 18.52
N LYS A 495 2.81 -27.16 18.64
CA LYS A 495 4.01 -27.04 17.81
C LYS A 495 5.16 -26.46 18.62
N GLY A 496 6.35 -27.04 18.46
CA GLY A 496 7.55 -26.63 19.23
C GLY A 496 8.03 -25.20 18.99
N ASN A 497 7.55 -24.52 17.93
CA ASN A 497 7.87 -23.12 17.66
C ASN A 497 6.95 -22.11 18.38
N ARG A 498 5.99 -22.59 19.20
CA ARG A 498 5.06 -21.78 20.01
C ARG A 498 4.16 -20.80 19.23
N VAL A 499 4.15 -20.85 17.90
CA VAL A 499 3.32 -19.99 17.03
C VAL A 499 2.08 -20.75 16.58
N PHE A 500 0.93 -20.07 16.61
CA PHE A 500 -0.34 -20.63 16.13
C PHE A 500 -0.26 -21.05 14.66
N ASP A 501 -0.75 -22.25 14.37
CA ASP A 501 -0.85 -22.79 13.03
C ASP A 501 -2.22 -23.46 12.84
N VAL A 502 -2.98 -22.97 11.85
CA VAL A 502 -4.33 -23.45 11.54
C VAL A 502 -4.34 -24.95 11.28
N ARG A 503 -3.30 -25.48 10.62
CA ARG A 503 -3.21 -26.91 10.32
C ARG A 503 -3.11 -27.75 11.59
N SER A 504 -2.28 -27.33 12.55
CA SER A 504 -2.12 -28.02 13.82
C SER A 504 -3.42 -28.01 14.65
N PHE A 505 -4.15 -26.88 14.68
CA PHE A 505 -5.44 -26.81 15.38
C PHE A 505 -6.50 -27.69 14.72
N TYR A 506 -6.58 -27.65 13.39
CA TYR A 506 -7.51 -28.49 12.64
C TYR A 506 -7.24 -29.99 12.86
N LEU A 507 -5.97 -30.41 12.93
CA LEU A 507 -5.60 -31.80 13.24
C LEU A 507 -6.05 -32.20 14.66
N ALA A 508 -5.86 -31.33 15.65
CA ALA A 508 -6.34 -31.58 17.01
C ALA A 508 -7.88 -31.68 17.08
N LEU A 509 -8.61 -30.86 16.30
CA LEU A 509 -10.07 -30.92 16.23
C LEU A 509 -10.60 -32.13 15.45
N SER A 510 -9.89 -32.56 14.41
CA SER A 510 -10.36 -33.62 13.48
C SER A 510 -10.03 -35.03 13.94
N GLY A 511 -9.13 -35.20 14.92
CA GLY A 511 -8.81 -36.50 15.53
C GLY A 511 -8.24 -37.55 14.57
N LYS A 512 -7.84 -37.17 13.35
CA LYS A 512 -7.39 -38.10 12.30
C LYS A 512 -5.96 -37.79 11.86
N GLN A 513 -5.14 -38.83 11.79
CA GLN A 513 -3.83 -38.81 11.13
C GLN A 513 -4.00 -38.33 9.68
N PRO A 514 -3.07 -37.51 9.14
CA PRO A 514 -3.19 -36.97 7.80
C PRO A 514 -3.20 -38.11 6.78
N VAL A 515 -4.32 -38.28 6.08
CA VAL A 515 -4.33 -39.03 4.82
C VAL A 515 -3.38 -38.28 3.89
N ALA A 516 -2.31 -38.95 3.45
CA ALA A 516 -1.33 -38.39 2.53
C ALA A 516 -2.01 -38.14 1.18
N PHE A 517 -2.58 -36.95 1.02
CA PHE A 517 -3.22 -36.54 -0.22
C PHE A 517 -2.13 -36.18 -1.25
N PRO A 518 -2.11 -36.80 -2.45
CA PRO A 518 -1.06 -36.57 -3.44
C PRO A 518 -1.31 -35.27 -4.23
N TRP A 519 -1.35 -34.14 -3.52
CA TRP A 519 -1.68 -32.83 -4.11
C TRP A 519 -0.71 -32.44 -5.24
N LYS A 520 0.56 -32.84 -5.15
CA LYS A 520 1.55 -32.59 -6.21
C LYS A 520 1.20 -33.32 -7.52
N ALA A 521 0.62 -34.52 -7.45
CA ALA A 521 0.22 -35.27 -8.62
C ALA A 521 -1.05 -34.71 -9.30
N ILE A 522 -1.89 -34.00 -8.56
CA ILE A 522 -3.19 -33.48 -9.06
C ILE A 522 -3.09 -32.00 -9.45
N TRP A 523 -2.41 -31.19 -8.63
CA TRP A 523 -2.30 -29.73 -8.79
C TRP A 523 -0.91 -29.27 -9.24
N GLY A 524 0.13 -30.10 -9.08
CA GLY A 524 1.50 -29.77 -9.47
C GLY A 524 1.83 -30.08 -10.94
N VAL A 525 0.92 -30.74 -11.66
CA VAL A 525 1.06 -31.03 -13.09
C VAL A 525 0.44 -29.89 -13.90
N HIS A 526 1.10 -29.45 -14.98
CA HIS A 526 0.57 -28.42 -15.88
C HIS A 526 -0.59 -28.97 -16.75
N THR A 527 -1.73 -29.26 -16.11
CA THR A 527 -2.97 -29.72 -16.76
C THR A 527 -4.07 -28.67 -16.70
N LEU A 528 -5.06 -28.77 -17.60
CA LEU A 528 -6.24 -27.91 -17.55
C LEU A 528 -6.95 -28.01 -16.19
N ARG A 529 -7.38 -26.86 -15.63
CA ARG A 529 -8.03 -26.77 -14.29
C ARG A 529 -9.22 -27.71 -14.13
N ARG A 530 -9.97 -27.98 -15.20
CA ARG A 530 -11.09 -28.93 -15.20
C ARG A 530 -10.64 -30.38 -14.97
N VAL A 531 -9.48 -30.76 -15.51
CA VAL A 531 -8.89 -32.09 -15.35
C VAL A 531 -8.35 -32.27 -13.94
N SER A 532 -7.66 -31.28 -13.39
CA SER A 532 -7.21 -31.30 -11.98
C SER A 532 -8.38 -31.36 -11.01
N PHE A 533 -9.46 -30.61 -11.27
CA PHE A 533 -10.68 -30.66 -10.44
C PHE A 533 -11.41 -32.00 -10.54
N PHE A 534 -11.46 -32.60 -11.73
CA PHE A 534 -11.99 -33.95 -11.92
C PHE A 534 -11.14 -35.00 -11.18
N ALA A 535 -9.81 -34.97 -11.34
CA ALA A 535 -8.90 -35.87 -10.64
C ALA A 535 -8.98 -35.70 -9.11
N TRP A 536 -9.08 -34.47 -8.62
CA TRP A 536 -9.35 -34.18 -7.21
C TRP A 536 -10.67 -34.81 -6.75
N SER A 537 -11.77 -34.56 -7.46
CA SER A 537 -13.08 -35.13 -7.11
C SER A 537 -13.08 -36.66 -7.14
N THR A 538 -12.32 -37.26 -8.07
CA THR A 538 -12.12 -38.71 -8.19
C THR A 538 -11.37 -39.25 -6.97
N SER A 539 -10.27 -38.61 -6.59
CA SER A 539 -9.44 -39.03 -5.45
C SER A 539 -10.14 -38.93 -4.09
N TRP A 540 -11.22 -38.15 -4.01
CA TRP A 540 -12.10 -38.07 -2.83
C TRP A 540 -13.33 -38.98 -2.93
N GLY A 541 -13.46 -39.80 -3.97
CA GLY A 541 -14.60 -40.69 -4.18
C GLY A 541 -15.93 -39.95 -4.41
N ARG A 542 -15.89 -38.67 -4.82
CA ARG A 542 -17.07 -37.80 -4.96
C ARG A 542 -17.64 -37.74 -6.37
N ILE A 543 -17.09 -38.51 -7.30
CA ILE A 543 -17.66 -38.63 -8.64
C ILE A 543 -18.71 -39.75 -8.61
N LEU A 544 -19.93 -39.39 -8.99
CA LEU A 544 -21.08 -40.29 -9.13
C LEU A 544 -20.93 -41.20 -10.37
N THR A 545 -19.76 -41.79 -10.59
CA THR A 545 -19.47 -42.61 -11.78
C THR A 545 -20.27 -43.90 -11.76
N THR A 546 -20.37 -44.56 -10.60
CA THR A 546 -21.13 -45.81 -10.42
C THR A 546 -22.63 -45.57 -10.60
N ASP A 547 -23.20 -44.54 -9.96
CA ASP A 547 -24.63 -44.19 -10.09
C ASP A 547 -25.01 -43.75 -11.52
N ASN A 548 -24.13 -43.02 -12.21
CA ASN A 548 -24.38 -42.60 -13.59
C ASN A 548 -24.22 -43.73 -14.61
N LEU A 549 -23.33 -44.70 -14.37
CA LEU A 549 -23.18 -45.89 -15.20
C LEU A 549 -24.35 -46.85 -15.00
N MET A 550 -24.82 -47.03 -13.76
CA MET A 550 -26.04 -47.78 -13.46
C MET A 550 -27.29 -47.15 -14.10
N ARG A 551 -27.43 -45.81 -14.06
CA ARG A 551 -28.53 -45.10 -14.76
C ARG A 551 -28.47 -45.18 -16.29
N ARG A 552 -27.30 -45.52 -16.86
CA ARG A 552 -27.11 -45.70 -18.31
C ARG A 552 -27.15 -47.18 -18.75
N GLY A 553 -27.55 -48.08 -17.85
CA GLY A 553 -27.77 -49.50 -18.16
C GLY A 553 -26.52 -50.39 -18.08
N TYR A 554 -25.40 -49.88 -17.58
CA TYR A 554 -24.20 -50.69 -17.39
C TYR A 554 -24.22 -51.36 -16.00
N GLN A 555 -24.23 -52.70 -15.96
CA GLN A 555 -24.01 -53.46 -14.72
C GLN A 555 -22.52 -53.59 -14.45
N LEU A 556 -22.06 -53.00 -13.35
CA LEU A 556 -20.72 -53.23 -12.82
C LEU A 556 -20.83 -54.31 -11.75
N ALA A 557 -20.43 -55.55 -12.10
CA ALA A 557 -20.18 -56.60 -11.12
C ALA A 557 -19.00 -56.17 -10.24
N GLY A 558 -19.25 -56.10 -8.94
CA GLY A 558 -18.44 -55.33 -7.99
C GLY A 558 -17.05 -55.89 -7.69
N TRP A 559 -16.20 -54.97 -7.23
CA TRP A 559 -15.16 -55.15 -6.23
C TRP A 559 -15.14 -53.90 -5.34
#